data_AF-A0ABD7YQV4-F1
#
_entry.id   AF-A0ABD7YQV4-F1
#
_cell.length_a   1.000
_cell.length_b   1.000
_cell.length_c   1.000
_cell.angle_alpha   90.00
_cell.angle_beta   90.00
_cell.angle_gamma   90.00
#
_symmetry.space_group_name_H-M   'P 1'
#
loop_
_entity.id
_entity.type
_entity.pdbx_description
1 polymer ?
#
loop_
_entity_poly.entity_id
_entity_poly.type
_entity_poly.pdbx_seq_one_letter_code
_entity_poly.pdbx_strand_id
1 'polypeptide(L)'
;MSSNEVKSLLEDSKRILGSLEGKKYAEEVNCFLDLWAKLLSNTEAILVLLDSDFRVESKVLYRISLENLFNIFALLREPKFFEKFKNSSNVAVAKTMRTLDTHLRKDGEEGVDADNVEKLRSSIEQHNDNPIKELGYSIYEAATVSKETSHIYENEYRLLSISHAHSTYLSVVSPVEEKDISDLLLSLKENLQLVLLLVEEQKSKFT
;
A
#
# COMPACT_ATOMS: atom_id res chain seq x y z
N MET A 1 -5.47 -15.79 -19.30
CA MET A 1 -5.21 -14.48 -19.96
C MET A 1 -3.70 -14.36 -20.23
N SER A 2 -3.25 -13.60 -21.23
CA SER A 2 -1.79 -13.48 -21.53
C SER A 2 -1.14 -12.35 -20.72
N SER A 3 0.05 -12.60 -20.17
CA SER A 3 0.87 -11.59 -19.49
C SER A 3 1.27 -10.42 -20.40
N ASN A 4 1.20 -10.58 -21.72
CA ASN A 4 1.53 -9.53 -22.70
C ASN A 4 0.60 -8.30 -22.59
N GLU A 5 -0.68 -8.50 -22.30
CA GLU A 5 -1.61 -7.38 -22.15
C GLU A 5 -1.28 -6.53 -20.92
N VAL A 6 -0.95 -7.18 -19.80
CA VAL A 6 -0.52 -6.50 -18.57
C VAL A 6 0.79 -5.75 -18.81
N LYS A 7 1.77 -6.38 -19.49
CA LYS A 7 3.05 -5.75 -19.85
C LYS A 7 2.84 -4.50 -20.70
N SER A 8 1.95 -4.54 -21.70
CA SER A 8 1.64 -3.36 -22.51
C SER A 8 1.06 -2.21 -21.69
N LEU A 9 0.07 -2.49 -20.84
CA LEU A 9 -0.56 -1.47 -19.97
C LEU A 9 0.39 -0.92 -18.91
N LEU A 10 1.30 -1.75 -18.41
CA LEU A 10 2.35 -1.34 -17.48
C LEU A 10 3.28 -0.30 -18.14
N GLU A 11 3.73 -0.55 -19.37
CA GLU A 11 4.58 0.39 -20.11
C GLU A 11 3.84 1.69 -20.45
N ASP A 12 2.57 1.61 -20.85
CA ASP A 12 1.75 2.79 -21.08
C ASP A 12 1.58 3.62 -19.79
N SER A 13 1.36 2.95 -18.66
CA SER A 13 1.23 3.59 -17.34
C SER A 13 2.53 4.25 -16.90
N LYS A 14 3.68 3.58 -17.06
CA LYS A 14 5.02 4.12 -16.77
C LYS A 14 5.29 5.38 -17.59
N ARG A 15 4.96 5.36 -18.89
CA ARG A 15 5.12 6.53 -19.77
C ARG A 15 4.27 7.72 -19.31
N ILE A 16 3.01 7.48 -18.92
CA ILE A 16 2.13 8.55 -18.45
C ILE A 16 2.65 9.10 -17.12
N LEU A 17 2.98 8.24 -16.16
CA LEU A 17 3.57 8.64 -14.88
C LEU A 17 4.83 9.50 -15.08
N GLY A 18 5.76 9.06 -15.93
CA GLY A 18 6.97 9.82 -16.25
C GLY A 18 6.71 11.18 -16.91
N SER A 19 5.57 11.38 -17.56
CA SER A 19 5.16 12.70 -18.10
C SER A 19 4.62 13.67 -17.03
N LEU A 20 4.30 13.15 -15.84
CA LEU A 20 3.85 13.91 -14.68
C LEU A 20 5.01 14.20 -13.71
N GLU A 21 6.06 13.39 -13.71
CA GLU A 21 7.26 13.59 -12.88
C GLU A 21 7.94 14.94 -13.13
N GLY A 22 8.54 15.50 -12.07
CA GLY A 22 9.29 16.76 -12.13
C GLY A 22 8.43 18.03 -12.14
N LYS A 23 7.11 17.92 -12.16
CA LYS A 23 6.20 19.06 -11.98
C LYS A 23 5.93 19.31 -10.49
N LYS A 24 5.54 20.55 -10.17
CA LYS A 24 5.21 20.95 -8.81
C LYS A 24 3.72 20.77 -8.56
N TYR A 25 3.36 19.74 -7.79
CA TYR A 25 1.98 19.49 -7.37
C TYR A 25 1.78 19.70 -5.87
N ALA A 26 0.52 19.69 -5.44
CA ALA A 26 0.15 19.59 -4.02
C ALA A 26 0.66 18.28 -3.40
N GLU A 27 0.84 18.26 -2.08
CA GLU A 27 1.37 17.07 -1.38
C GLU A 27 0.53 15.82 -1.63
N GLU A 28 -0.80 15.93 -1.66
CA GLU A 28 -1.68 14.78 -1.91
C GLU A 28 -1.48 14.18 -3.31
N VAL A 29 -1.18 15.02 -4.31
CA VAL A 29 -0.95 14.58 -5.68
C VAL A 29 0.41 13.91 -5.80
N ASN A 30 1.45 14.45 -5.15
CA ASN A 30 2.76 13.78 -5.12
C ASN A 30 2.66 12.41 -4.44
N CYS A 31 1.94 12.32 -3.32
CA CYS A 31 1.69 11.05 -2.64
C CYS A 31 0.93 10.04 -3.53
N PHE A 32 -0.06 10.51 -4.30
CA PHE A 32 -0.72 9.69 -5.31
C PHE A 32 0.27 9.16 -6.35
N LEU A 33 1.15 10.00 -6.90
CA LEU A 33 2.13 9.60 -7.91
C LEU A 33 3.11 8.55 -7.35
N ASP A 34 3.55 8.71 -6.11
CA ASP A 34 4.44 7.75 -5.43
C ASP A 34 3.74 6.39 -5.20
N LEU A 35 2.46 6.39 -4.82
CA LEU A 35 1.67 5.17 -4.68
C LEU A 35 1.43 4.50 -6.03
N TRP A 36 1.20 5.29 -7.09
CA TRP A 36 1.09 4.77 -8.44
C TRP A 36 2.39 4.10 -8.88
N ALA A 37 3.54 4.76 -8.67
CA ALA A 37 4.86 4.18 -8.95
C ALA A 37 5.06 2.84 -8.22
N LYS A 38 4.67 2.75 -6.94
CA LYS A 38 4.70 1.49 -6.16
C LYS A 38 3.79 0.42 -6.75
N LEU A 39 2.58 0.78 -7.19
CA LEU A 39 1.67 -0.15 -7.86
C LEU A 39 2.27 -0.71 -9.17
N LEU A 40 2.93 0.14 -9.98
CA LEU A 40 3.61 -0.29 -11.21
C LEU A 40 4.80 -1.22 -10.89
N SER A 41 5.63 -0.86 -9.91
CA SER A 41 6.75 -1.68 -9.48
C SER A 41 6.31 -3.04 -8.92
N ASN A 42 5.24 -3.07 -8.12
CA ASN A 42 4.66 -4.32 -7.63
C ASN A 42 4.14 -5.17 -8.79
N THR A 43 3.46 -4.56 -9.78
CA THR A 43 2.96 -5.28 -10.96
C THR A 43 4.09 -5.92 -11.76
N GLU A 44 5.18 -5.19 -11.97
CA GLU A 44 6.39 -5.71 -12.64
C GLU A 44 6.99 -6.89 -11.89
N ALA A 45 7.18 -6.75 -10.58
CA ALA A 45 7.71 -7.82 -9.74
C ALA A 45 6.78 -9.05 -9.70
N ILE A 46 5.46 -8.86 -9.68
CA ILE A 46 4.48 -9.95 -9.77
C ILE A 46 4.68 -10.74 -11.07
N LEU A 47 4.85 -10.06 -12.21
CA LEU A 47 5.10 -10.73 -13.49
C LEU A 47 6.40 -11.53 -13.48
N VAL A 48 7.48 -10.98 -12.90
CA VAL A 48 8.77 -11.69 -12.76
C VAL A 48 8.64 -12.93 -11.87
N LEU A 49 7.90 -12.82 -10.76
CA LEU A 49 7.64 -13.94 -9.86
C LEU A 49 6.85 -15.04 -10.55
N LEU A 50 5.82 -14.68 -11.32
CA LEU A 50 5.03 -15.63 -12.11
C LEU A 50 5.87 -16.32 -13.19
N ASP A 51 6.71 -15.56 -13.92
CA ASP A 51 7.63 -16.11 -14.92
C ASP A 51 8.66 -17.08 -14.30
N SER A 52 8.90 -17.01 -12.99
CA SER A 52 9.81 -17.86 -12.20
C SER A 52 9.08 -18.91 -11.33
N ASP A 53 7.77 -19.10 -11.52
CA ASP A 53 6.90 -20.04 -10.78
C ASP A 53 6.74 -19.75 -9.26
N PHE A 54 7.08 -18.54 -8.81
CA PHE A 54 6.84 -18.06 -7.43
C PHE A 54 5.39 -17.54 -7.26
N ARG A 55 4.43 -18.46 -7.37
CA ARG A 55 2.98 -18.15 -7.42
C ARG A 55 2.40 -17.64 -6.11
N VAL A 56 2.89 -18.14 -4.99
CA VAL A 56 2.39 -17.73 -3.66
C VAL A 56 2.88 -16.32 -3.35
N GLU A 57 4.17 -16.06 -3.61
CA GLU A 57 4.81 -14.77 -3.43
C GLU A 57 4.18 -13.70 -4.32
N SER A 58 3.80 -14.07 -5.55
CA SER A 58 3.11 -13.15 -6.46
C SER A 58 1.75 -12.72 -5.90
N LYS A 59 0.97 -13.61 -5.28
CA LYS A 59 -0.28 -13.28 -4.56
C LYS A 59 -0.06 -12.42 -3.31
N VAL A 60 1.03 -12.66 -2.56
CA VAL A 60 1.41 -11.82 -1.42
C VAL A 60 1.68 -10.39 -1.88
N LEU A 61 2.44 -10.23 -2.96
CA LEU A 61 2.75 -8.92 -3.51
C LEU A 61 1.53 -8.25 -4.14
N TYR A 62 0.65 -9.03 -4.76
CA TYR A 62 -0.63 -8.53 -5.27
C TYR A 62 -1.50 -7.94 -4.17
N ARG A 63 -1.56 -8.58 -3.00
CA ARG A 63 -2.26 -8.02 -1.81
C ARG A 63 -1.75 -6.61 -1.47
N ILE A 64 -0.43 -6.41 -1.46
CA ILE A 64 0.18 -5.10 -1.20
C ILE A 64 -0.16 -4.12 -2.33
N SER A 65 -0.21 -4.59 -3.57
CA SER A 65 -0.65 -3.78 -4.72
C SER A 65 -2.09 -3.28 -4.58
N LEU A 66 -2.99 -4.10 -4.02
CA LEU A 66 -4.37 -3.69 -3.72
C LEU A 66 -4.42 -2.61 -2.63
N GLU A 67 -3.59 -2.71 -1.60
CA GLU A 67 -3.48 -1.65 -0.57
C GLU A 67 -3.11 -0.30 -1.20
N ASN A 68 -2.14 -0.29 -2.13
CA ASN A 68 -1.78 0.92 -2.88
C ASN A 68 -2.95 1.43 -3.73
N LEU A 69 -3.69 0.55 -4.42
CA LEU A 69 -4.86 0.91 -5.21
C LEU A 69 -5.94 1.59 -4.36
N PHE A 70 -6.26 1.02 -3.19
CA PHE A 70 -7.26 1.59 -2.27
C PHE A 70 -6.84 2.97 -1.79
N ASN A 71 -5.57 3.15 -1.44
CA ASN A 71 -5.04 4.44 -1.01
C ASN A 71 -5.06 5.47 -2.14
N ILE A 72 -4.74 5.06 -3.37
CA ILE A 72 -4.83 5.90 -4.58
C ILE A 72 -6.25 6.47 -4.74
N PHE A 73 -7.26 5.61 -4.70
CA PHE A 73 -8.66 6.03 -4.85
C PHE A 73 -9.08 6.94 -3.70
N ALA A 74 -8.75 6.56 -2.47
CA ALA A 74 -9.10 7.34 -1.29
C ALA A 74 -8.48 8.75 -1.32
N LEU A 75 -7.21 8.89 -1.74
CA LEU A 75 -6.52 10.19 -1.87
C LEU A 75 -7.22 11.13 -2.85
N LEU A 76 -7.67 10.62 -3.99
CA LEU A 76 -8.27 11.49 -5.02
C LEU A 76 -9.75 11.76 -4.78
N ARG A 77 -10.46 10.87 -4.08
CA ARG A 77 -11.90 10.98 -3.84
C ARG A 77 -12.26 11.66 -2.53
N GLU A 78 -11.43 11.56 -1.50
CA GLU A 78 -11.75 12.10 -0.18
C GLU A 78 -10.78 13.22 0.25
N PRO A 79 -11.25 14.49 0.30
CA PRO A 79 -10.38 15.66 0.55
C PRO A 79 -9.56 15.63 1.84
N LYS A 80 -9.97 14.85 2.85
CA LYS A 80 -9.27 14.73 4.14
C LYS A 80 -8.49 13.44 4.29
N PHE A 81 -8.49 12.57 3.28
CA PHE A 81 -7.84 11.28 3.38
C PHE A 81 -6.32 11.41 3.46
N PHE A 82 -5.72 12.37 2.76
CA PHE A 82 -4.27 12.59 2.81
C PHE A 82 -3.76 12.83 4.24
N GLU A 83 -4.44 13.68 5.00
CA GLU A 83 -4.09 13.93 6.40
C GLU A 83 -4.24 12.68 7.27
N LYS A 84 -5.32 11.91 7.10
CA LYS A 84 -5.51 10.62 7.80
C LYS A 84 -4.43 9.60 7.45
N PHE A 85 -4.06 9.52 6.17
CA PHE A 85 -3.02 8.63 5.65
C PHE A 85 -1.66 8.98 6.25
N LYS A 86 -1.27 10.26 6.19
CA LYS A 86 -0.04 10.81 6.80
C LYS A 86 -0.01 10.57 8.31
N ASN A 87 -1.12 10.84 9.00
CA ASN A 87 -1.24 10.69 10.45
C ASN A 87 -1.19 9.23 10.91
N SER A 88 -1.65 8.27 10.10
CA SER A 88 -1.61 6.85 10.45
C SER A 88 -0.19 6.34 10.71
N SER A 89 0.77 6.78 9.89
CA SER A 89 2.19 6.44 10.06
C SER A 89 2.74 7.02 11.37
N ASN A 90 2.40 8.26 11.68
CA ASN A 90 2.84 8.93 12.90
C ASN A 90 2.26 8.27 14.17
N VAL A 91 1.00 7.83 14.13
CA VAL A 91 0.37 7.10 15.25
C VAL A 91 1.03 5.72 15.45
N ALA A 92 1.30 4.99 14.37
CA ALA A 92 1.95 3.67 14.44
C ALA A 92 3.39 3.77 14.98
N VAL A 93 4.15 4.79 14.54
CA VAL A 93 5.50 5.08 15.04
C VAL A 93 5.46 5.41 16.53
N ALA A 94 4.58 6.32 16.96
CA ALA A 94 4.39 6.66 18.37
C ALA A 94 4.02 5.45 19.23
N LYS A 95 3.12 4.58 18.75
CA LYS A 95 2.76 3.34 19.43
C LYS A 95 3.95 2.40 19.58
N THR A 96 4.71 2.18 18.51
CA THR A 96 5.89 1.31 18.51
C THR A 96 6.97 1.84 19.46
N MET A 97 7.23 3.15 19.46
CA MET A 97 8.20 3.77 20.37
C MET A 97 7.81 3.55 21.84
N ARG A 98 6.53 3.71 22.19
CA ARG A 98 6.04 3.46 23.55
C ARG A 98 6.13 1.99 23.95
N THR A 99 5.82 1.06 23.04
CA THR A 99 5.99 -0.38 23.29
C THR A 99 7.46 -0.71 23.53
N LEU A 100 8.37 -0.14 22.74
CA LEU A 100 9.80 -0.35 22.90
C LEU A 100 10.31 0.19 24.25
N ASP A 101 9.96 1.42 24.64
CA ASP A 101 10.34 1.98 25.95
C ASP A 101 9.74 1.16 27.10
N THR A 102 8.52 0.65 26.96
CA THR A 102 7.90 -0.24 27.96
C THR A 102 8.70 -1.54 28.13
N HIS A 103 9.14 -2.15 27.03
CA HIS A 103 9.97 -3.36 27.08
C HIS A 103 11.35 -3.07 27.69
N LEU A 104 12.02 -1.99 27.28
CA LEU A 104 13.32 -1.60 27.84
C LEU A 104 13.25 -1.35 29.35
N ARG A 105 12.19 -0.70 29.83
CA ARG A 105 11.97 -0.48 31.27
C ARG A 105 11.69 -1.77 32.04
N LYS A 106 11.06 -2.75 31.40
CA LYS A 106 10.65 -4.01 32.03
C LYS A 106 11.78 -5.04 32.07
N ASP A 107 12.48 -5.19 30.95
CA ASP A 107 13.45 -6.26 30.72
C ASP A 107 14.90 -5.77 30.97
N GLY A 108 15.09 -4.47 31.18
CA GLY A 108 16.38 -3.83 31.38
C GLY A 108 16.96 -3.28 30.08
N GLU A 109 17.86 -2.30 30.22
CA GLU A 109 18.56 -1.65 29.09
C GLU A 109 19.92 -2.31 28.80
N GLU A 110 20.23 -3.44 29.44
CA GLU A 110 21.50 -4.14 29.29
C GLU A 110 21.72 -4.57 27.83
N GLY A 111 22.84 -4.14 27.25
CA GLY A 111 23.19 -4.42 25.85
C GLY A 111 22.55 -3.47 24.82
N VAL A 112 21.80 -2.46 25.25
CA VAL A 112 21.26 -1.40 24.40
C VAL A 112 22.07 -0.12 24.60
N ASP A 113 22.40 0.54 23.50
CA ASP A 113 23.14 1.79 23.51
C ASP A 113 22.37 2.94 24.18
N ALA A 114 22.98 3.58 25.18
CA ALA A 114 22.34 4.59 26.02
C ALA A 114 21.91 5.84 25.21
N ASP A 115 22.68 6.25 24.20
CA ASP A 115 22.34 7.39 23.34
C ASP A 115 21.07 7.09 22.52
N ASN A 116 20.88 5.85 22.09
CA ASN A 116 19.67 5.42 21.38
C ASN A 116 18.45 5.37 22.30
N VAL A 117 18.62 4.96 23.57
CA VAL A 117 17.54 5.01 24.57
C VAL A 117 17.11 6.45 24.83
N GLU A 118 18.07 7.37 24.95
CA GLU A 118 17.78 8.79 25.17
C GLU A 118 17.08 9.44 23.97
N LYS A 119 17.53 9.14 22.74
CA LYS A 119 16.85 9.58 21.52
C LYS A 119 15.43 9.06 21.42
N LEU A 120 15.19 7.80 21.79
CA LEU A 120 13.85 7.21 21.81
C LEU A 120 12.93 7.98 22.78
N ARG A 121 13.40 8.25 24.01
CA ARG A 121 12.64 8.97 25.03
C ARG A 121 12.36 10.41 24.65
N SER A 122 13.38 11.11 24.13
CA SER A 122 13.24 12.46 23.58
C SER A 122 12.20 12.50 22.45
N SER A 123 12.20 11.49 21.57
CA SER A 123 11.23 11.39 20.48
C SER A 123 9.80 11.12 20.98
N ILE A 124 9.64 10.38 22.08
CA ILE A 124 8.34 10.16 22.74
C ILE A 124 7.82 11.47 23.35
N GLU A 125 8.67 12.24 24.02
CA GLU A 125 8.30 13.52 24.63
C GLU A 125 7.84 14.54 23.58
N GLN A 126 8.60 14.70 22.49
CA GLN A 126 8.22 15.56 21.36
C GLN A 126 6.86 15.20 20.75
N HIS A 127 6.52 13.91 20.73
CA HIS A 127 5.22 13.44 20.27
C HIS A 127 4.07 13.73 21.26
N ASN A 128 4.34 13.71 22.56
CA ASN A 128 3.34 14.02 23.58
C ASN A 128 2.97 15.51 23.59
N ASP A 129 3.92 16.39 23.27
CA ASP A 129 3.69 17.84 23.15
C ASP A 129 2.86 18.21 21.91
N ASN A 130 2.85 17.36 20.88
CA ASN A 130 2.08 17.53 19.65
C ASN A 130 1.22 16.27 19.35
N PRO A 131 0.14 16.03 20.13
CA PRO A 131 -0.67 14.84 19.96
C PRO A 131 -1.40 14.85 18.60
N ILE A 132 -1.29 13.75 17.87
CA ILE A 132 -1.97 13.55 16.59
C ILE A 132 -3.48 13.46 16.86
N LYS A 133 -4.25 14.38 16.26
CA LYS A 133 -5.68 14.55 16.56
C LYS A 133 -6.60 13.57 15.84
N GLU A 134 -6.16 12.97 14.74
CA GLU A 134 -6.92 11.97 13.99
C GLU A 134 -6.32 10.57 14.18
N LEU A 135 -7.11 9.66 14.72
CA LEU A 135 -6.81 8.24 14.75
C LEU A 135 -6.65 7.78 13.29
N GLY A 136 -5.48 7.25 12.95
CA GLY A 136 -5.13 6.87 11.58
C GLY A 136 -6.18 6.00 10.87
N TYR A 137 -6.08 5.92 9.56
CA TYR A 137 -7.04 5.16 8.74
C TYR A 137 -6.74 3.65 8.71
N SER A 138 -7.72 2.87 8.25
CA SER A 138 -7.56 1.43 7.95
C SER A 138 -7.67 1.15 6.45
N ILE A 139 -7.08 0.05 5.96
CA ILE A 139 -7.23 -0.34 4.55
C ILE A 139 -8.71 -0.53 4.17
N TYR A 140 -9.56 -1.01 5.09
CA TYR A 140 -11.01 -1.04 4.89
C TYR A 140 -11.59 0.35 4.63
N GLU A 141 -11.20 1.35 5.42
CA GLU A 141 -11.65 2.74 5.22
C GLU A 141 -11.20 3.27 3.85
N ALA A 142 -9.94 3.05 3.46
CA ALA A 142 -9.46 3.47 2.13
C ALA A 142 -10.22 2.79 0.99
N ALA A 143 -10.50 1.49 1.10
CA ALA A 143 -11.22 0.79 0.06
C ALA A 143 -12.69 1.22 -0.06
N THR A 144 -13.32 1.62 1.06
CA THR A 144 -14.76 1.90 1.12
C THR A 144 -15.12 3.37 0.96
N VAL A 145 -14.21 4.29 1.23
CA VAL A 145 -14.49 5.73 1.16
C VAL A 145 -14.82 6.18 -0.27
N SER A 146 -14.16 5.61 -1.29
CA SER A 146 -14.46 5.88 -2.70
C SER A 146 -15.69 5.13 -3.22
N LYS A 147 -16.11 4.06 -2.54
CA LYS A 147 -17.09 3.03 -2.98
C LYS A 147 -16.69 2.24 -4.23
N GLU A 148 -15.89 2.83 -5.12
CA GLU A 148 -15.41 2.24 -6.38
C GLU A 148 -14.61 0.97 -6.13
N THR A 149 -13.80 0.94 -5.07
CA THR A 149 -12.92 -0.19 -4.75
C THR A 149 -13.46 -1.13 -3.67
N SER A 150 -14.65 -0.87 -3.11
CA SER A 150 -15.21 -1.67 -2.02
C SER A 150 -15.40 -3.14 -2.39
N HIS A 151 -15.82 -3.40 -3.63
CA HIS A 151 -16.06 -4.76 -4.12
C HIS A 151 -14.76 -5.56 -4.27
N ILE A 152 -13.67 -4.92 -4.69
CA ILE A 152 -12.32 -5.52 -4.76
C ILE A 152 -11.85 -5.87 -3.34
N TYR A 153 -12.12 -5.00 -2.37
CA TYR A 153 -11.79 -5.29 -0.98
C TYR A 153 -12.51 -6.54 -0.47
N GLU A 154 -13.83 -6.59 -0.62
CA GLU A 154 -14.64 -7.69 -0.08
C GLU A 154 -14.36 -9.04 -0.77
N ASN A 155 -14.12 -9.03 -2.08
CA ASN A 155 -14.03 -10.25 -2.88
C ASN A 155 -12.59 -10.75 -3.07
N GLU A 156 -11.61 -9.86 -3.19
CA GLU A 156 -10.22 -10.23 -3.47
C GLU A 156 -9.31 -10.02 -2.27
N TYR A 157 -9.24 -8.78 -1.76
CA TYR A 157 -8.30 -8.43 -0.70
C TYR A 157 -8.54 -9.20 0.59
N ARG A 158 -9.80 -9.38 1.00
CA ARG A 158 -10.11 -10.14 2.22
C ARG A 158 -9.66 -11.59 2.13
N LEU A 159 -9.85 -12.23 0.98
CA LEU A 159 -9.37 -13.60 0.79
C LEU A 159 -7.84 -13.65 0.86
N LEU A 160 -7.17 -12.74 0.16
CA LEU A 160 -5.70 -12.64 0.15
C LEU A 160 -5.12 -12.29 1.52
N SER A 161 -5.78 -11.46 2.32
CA SER A 161 -5.32 -11.10 3.67
C SER A 161 -5.45 -12.24 4.68
N ILE A 162 -6.29 -13.24 4.41
CA ILE A 162 -6.38 -14.45 5.25
C ILE A 162 -5.40 -15.53 4.75
N SER A 163 -5.31 -15.70 3.43
CA SER A 163 -4.55 -16.79 2.80
C SER A 163 -3.09 -16.45 2.48
N HIS A 164 -2.75 -15.17 2.30
CA HIS A 164 -1.46 -14.70 1.77
C HIS A 164 -0.96 -13.45 2.52
N ALA A 165 -1.23 -13.34 3.84
CA ALA A 165 -0.69 -12.27 4.71
C ALA A 165 0.61 -12.63 5.43
N HIS A 166 0.67 -13.86 5.95
CA HIS A 166 1.76 -14.42 6.74
C HIS A 166 1.87 -15.93 6.44
N SER A 167 2.80 -16.63 7.10
CA SER A 167 2.83 -18.10 7.13
C SER A 167 1.61 -18.65 7.87
N THR A 168 0.44 -18.60 7.24
CA THR A 168 -0.82 -19.10 7.78
C THR A 168 -1.02 -20.56 7.40
N TYR A 169 -1.82 -21.30 8.17
CA TYR A 169 -2.17 -22.67 7.78
C TYR A 169 -2.82 -22.69 6.38
N LEU A 170 -3.64 -21.69 6.06
CA LEU A 170 -4.30 -21.57 4.77
C LEU A 170 -3.28 -21.40 3.63
N SER A 171 -2.20 -20.63 3.83
CA SER A 171 -1.14 -20.49 2.82
C SER A 171 -0.40 -21.80 2.55
N VAL A 172 -0.42 -22.74 3.49
CA VAL A 172 0.22 -24.06 3.36
C VAL A 172 -0.70 -25.06 2.65
N VAL A 173 -2.01 -25.00 2.91
CA VAL A 173 -2.96 -26.01 2.40
C VAL A 173 -3.75 -25.58 1.16
N SER A 174 -3.62 -24.32 0.73
CA SER A 174 -4.27 -23.79 -0.47
C SER A 174 -3.24 -23.53 -1.56
N PRO A 175 -2.96 -24.52 -2.44
CA PRO A 175 -2.06 -24.32 -3.56
C PRO A 175 -2.63 -23.28 -4.53
N VAL A 176 -1.74 -22.61 -5.27
CA VAL A 176 -2.12 -21.64 -6.31
C VAL A 176 -2.24 -22.36 -7.66
N GLU A 177 -3.46 -22.46 -8.17
CA GLU A 177 -3.77 -23.15 -9.42
C GLU A 177 -3.56 -22.24 -10.65
N GLU A 178 -3.52 -22.82 -11.86
CA GLU A 178 -3.41 -22.03 -13.11
C GLU A 178 -4.56 -21.03 -13.30
N LYS A 179 -5.75 -21.39 -12.82
CA LYS A 179 -6.91 -20.50 -12.84
C LYS A 179 -6.64 -19.25 -12.01
N ASP A 180 -6.07 -19.41 -10.82
CA ASP A 180 -5.70 -18.29 -9.96
C ASP A 180 -4.73 -17.32 -10.63
N ILE A 181 -3.78 -17.84 -11.44
CA ILE A 181 -2.84 -17.00 -12.19
C ILE A 181 -3.58 -16.21 -13.27
N SER A 182 -4.51 -16.86 -13.98
CA SER A 182 -5.32 -16.17 -14.99
C SER A 182 -6.19 -15.07 -14.38
N ASP A 183 -6.81 -15.34 -13.23
CA ASP A 183 -7.62 -14.38 -12.48
C ASP A 183 -6.75 -13.23 -11.96
N LEU A 184 -5.57 -13.53 -11.40
CA LEU A 184 -4.60 -12.52 -10.97
C LEU A 184 -4.17 -11.59 -12.11
N LEU A 185 -3.82 -12.14 -13.28
CA LEU A 185 -3.43 -11.34 -14.44
C LEU A 185 -4.59 -10.42 -14.87
N LEU A 186 -5.83 -10.91 -14.84
CA LEU A 186 -7.02 -10.12 -15.16
C LEU A 186 -7.17 -8.95 -14.20
N SER A 187 -7.11 -9.20 -12.89
CA SER A 187 -7.24 -8.14 -11.91
C SER A 187 -6.08 -7.13 -11.98
N LEU A 188 -4.84 -7.55 -12.26
CA LEU A 188 -3.72 -6.63 -12.51
C LEU A 188 -4.00 -5.67 -13.68
N LYS A 189 -4.50 -6.21 -14.78
CA LYS A 189 -4.90 -5.42 -15.96
C LYS A 189 -5.98 -4.41 -15.58
N GLU A 190 -7.04 -4.85 -14.92
CA GLU A 190 -8.16 -4.01 -14.50
C GLU A 190 -7.70 -2.90 -13.55
N ASN A 191 -6.85 -3.23 -12.57
CA ASN A 191 -6.31 -2.26 -11.62
C ASN A 191 -5.47 -1.17 -12.32
N LEU A 192 -4.63 -1.53 -13.28
CA LEU A 192 -3.88 -0.55 -14.08
C LEU A 192 -4.82 0.35 -14.87
N GLN A 193 -5.85 -0.21 -15.51
CA GLN A 193 -6.85 0.55 -16.26
C GLN A 193 -7.64 1.51 -15.36
N LEU A 194 -8.02 1.07 -14.16
CA LEU A 194 -8.71 1.90 -13.18
C LEU A 194 -7.89 3.14 -12.80
N VAL A 195 -6.59 2.98 -12.55
CA VAL A 195 -5.72 4.14 -12.23
C VAL A 195 -5.62 5.09 -13.42
N LEU A 196 -5.47 4.56 -14.64
CA LEU A 196 -5.42 5.40 -15.85
C LEU A 196 -6.71 6.20 -16.08
N LEU A 197 -7.87 5.55 -15.88
CA LEU A 197 -9.17 6.22 -15.96
C LEU A 197 -9.30 7.31 -14.90
N LEU A 198 -8.85 7.03 -13.67
CA LEU A 198 -8.88 7.99 -12.58
C LEU A 198 -8.01 9.22 -12.86
N VAL A 199 -6.83 9.05 -13.47
CA VAL A 199 -5.96 10.16 -13.88
C VAL A 199 -6.61 11.02 -14.95
N GLU A 200 -7.24 10.41 -15.97
CA GLU A 200 -7.92 11.18 -17.02
C GLU A 200 -9.14 11.92 -16.48
N GLU A 201 -9.90 11.31 -15.56
CA GLU A 201 -11.01 11.98 -14.89
C GLU A 201 -10.54 13.17 -14.02
N GLN A 202 -9.41 13.02 -13.34
CA GLN A 202 -8.84 14.02 -12.43
C GLN A 202 -7.78 14.90 -13.09
N LYS A 203 -7.78 15.00 -14.43
CA LYS A 203 -6.74 15.67 -15.23
C LYS A 203 -6.41 17.10 -14.77
N SER A 204 -7.41 17.84 -14.28
CA SER A 204 -7.23 19.20 -13.76
C SER A 204 -6.30 19.28 -12.53
N LYS A 205 -6.13 18.18 -11.78
CA LYS A 205 -5.17 18.08 -10.67
C LYS A 205 -3.73 17.85 -11.14
N PHE A 206 -3.54 17.48 -12.41
CA PHE A 206 -2.26 17.06 -12.99
C PHE A 206 -1.71 18.02 -14.07
N THR A 207 -2.45 19.09 -14.39
CA THR A 207 -2.08 20.19 -15.28
C THR A 207 -1.64 21.42 -14.51
#